data_AF-A0A534QB54-F1
#
_entry.id   AF-A0A534QB54-F1
#
_cell.length_a   1.000
_cell.length_b   1.000
_cell.length_c   1.000
_cell.angle_alpha   90.00
_cell.angle_beta   90.00
_cell.angle_gamma   90.00
#
_symmetry.space_group_name_H-M   'P 1'
#
loop_
_entity.id
_entity.type
_entity.pdbx_description
1 polymer ?
#
loop_
_entity_poly.entity_id
_entity_poly.type
_entity_poly.pdbx_seq_one_letter_code
_entity_poly.pdbx_strand_id
1 'polypeptide(L)'
;MRQKVTSDGGFGLDEMFMSSTHDESAPDTIGIGGPSDTVSGVDPFYVEFMIAETARSIEQAAENARPATIRFGQIHPDDLIPCWSSYPFVADEAVAVMQARDHGGTVIATLVNYGIHAEELGFSNDDQDRLHLSSDWHHFTRRALEQRYGGVAIGMAGAVGSVEMPKVFDATRSFVPVDTHSEPGNGGCRTVYDTSGTYAPYGYLLSNEARGERIALWAERALDAGADSRTNTIAFARQSLFVHLDNVLFAAAGAAGVFTYKKVYVSGVEQPQAPNGSETGEDAKTDIGWFTIGDGQFVSTPGELFPFTYQHGFQGPDDLPHPEFGGVHGWVMAAMNGKWRFIEGLGEDMIGYIFPHANAVGVPTTSNPNPDDTDRFGCGHSDDGEAANEAAGDILNDALLAMLPPTLPARLQQTQVGRYVWSDGTLHRSPVGDGRLGCDASSSFTPAPDGGAIGIWVLPPGITEFRAGVGRVYRVRTSAFGRGRRSLRWMDVRGRPQGVAEDAATTQTRGIMLGARRRLWVDVFPETTGLARLP
;
A
#
# COMPACT_ATOMS: atom_id res chain seq x y z
N MET A 1 -20.82 -11.99 -4.38
CA MET A 1 -20.29 -12.11 -5.77
C MET A 1 -19.88 -13.54 -6.11
N ARG A 2 -18.87 -14.16 -5.45
CA ARG A 2 -18.40 -15.53 -5.79
C ARG A 2 -19.52 -16.58 -5.90
N GLN A 3 -20.42 -16.59 -4.91
CA GLN A 3 -21.56 -17.51 -4.89
C GLN A 3 -22.49 -17.35 -6.11
N LYS A 4 -22.64 -16.13 -6.63
CA LYS A 4 -23.45 -15.84 -7.82
C LYS A 4 -22.81 -16.45 -9.08
N VAL A 5 -21.51 -16.26 -9.27
CA VAL A 5 -20.77 -16.88 -10.39
C VAL A 5 -20.85 -18.41 -10.30
N THR A 6 -20.68 -18.98 -9.09
CA THR A 6 -20.86 -20.43 -8.88
C THR A 6 -22.28 -20.90 -9.22
N SER A 7 -23.32 -20.15 -8.81
CA SER A 7 -24.72 -20.52 -9.12
C SER A 7 -25.05 -20.43 -10.60
N ASP A 8 -24.40 -19.53 -11.32
CA ASP A 8 -24.61 -19.30 -12.76
C ASP A 8 -23.86 -20.32 -13.64
N GLY A 9 -23.09 -21.23 -13.02
CA GLY A 9 -22.40 -22.32 -13.71
C GLY A 9 -20.90 -22.38 -13.44
N GLY A 10 -20.34 -21.47 -12.66
CA GLY A 10 -18.94 -21.43 -12.22
C GLY A 10 -17.91 -21.09 -13.30
N PHE A 11 -18.25 -21.30 -14.59
CA PHE A 11 -17.44 -20.92 -15.75
C PHE A 11 -16.03 -21.54 -15.79
N GLY A 12 -15.85 -22.67 -15.09
CA GLY A 12 -14.56 -23.37 -15.01
C GLY A 12 -13.47 -22.59 -14.27
N LEU A 13 -13.85 -21.60 -13.44
CA LEU A 13 -12.91 -20.83 -12.63
C LEU A 13 -12.54 -21.59 -11.36
N ASP A 14 -11.24 -21.73 -11.09
CA ASP A 14 -10.75 -22.36 -9.87
C ASP A 14 -10.83 -21.42 -8.65
N GLU A 15 -10.62 -20.12 -8.86
CA GLU A 15 -10.70 -19.07 -7.82
C GLU A 15 -10.98 -17.69 -8.44
N MET A 16 -11.46 -16.77 -7.63
CA MET A 16 -11.68 -15.36 -7.95
C MET A 16 -11.07 -14.51 -6.85
N PHE A 17 -10.29 -13.48 -7.20
CA PHE A 17 -9.81 -12.44 -6.29
C PHE A 17 -10.53 -11.13 -6.60
N MET A 18 -10.86 -10.35 -5.58
CA MET A 18 -11.73 -9.18 -5.69
C MET A 18 -11.05 -7.98 -5.02
N SER A 19 -11.11 -6.81 -5.65
CA SER A 19 -10.61 -5.55 -5.10
C SER A 19 -11.57 -4.43 -5.44
N SER A 20 -11.71 -3.46 -4.52
CA SER A 20 -12.40 -2.20 -4.78
C SER A 20 -11.41 -1.11 -5.19
N THR A 21 -11.88 -0.12 -5.94
CA THR A 21 -11.10 1.08 -6.28
C THR A 21 -10.94 2.04 -5.11
N HIS A 22 -11.67 1.85 -4.01
CA HIS A 22 -11.80 2.83 -2.92
C HIS A 22 -12.46 4.15 -3.35
N ASP A 23 -13.42 4.08 -4.29
CA ASP A 23 -14.15 5.28 -4.71
C ASP A 23 -15.14 5.69 -3.61
N GLU A 24 -15.00 6.93 -3.13
CA GLU A 24 -15.86 7.51 -2.09
C GLU A 24 -17.05 8.30 -2.66
N SER A 25 -17.33 8.13 -3.95
CA SER A 25 -18.41 8.81 -4.68
C SER A 25 -19.38 7.82 -5.33
N ALA A 26 -19.42 6.60 -4.83
CA ALA A 26 -20.35 5.55 -5.23
C ALA A 26 -21.49 5.40 -4.20
N PRO A 27 -22.64 4.81 -4.59
CA PRO A 27 -23.66 4.48 -3.60
C PRO A 27 -23.13 3.52 -2.53
N ASP A 28 -23.52 3.78 -1.29
CA ASP A 28 -22.97 3.12 -0.11
C ASP A 28 -23.25 1.61 -0.07
N THR A 29 -22.18 0.82 0.05
CA THR A 29 -22.25 -0.64 0.19
C THR A 29 -21.85 -1.14 1.57
N ILE A 30 -21.37 -0.24 2.44
CA ILE A 30 -20.89 -0.55 3.79
C ILE A 30 -21.97 -0.22 4.82
N GLY A 31 -22.60 0.94 4.70
CA GLY A 31 -23.69 1.45 5.54
C GLY A 31 -23.39 2.79 6.22
N ILE A 32 -22.17 3.30 6.13
CA ILE A 32 -21.72 4.51 6.82
C ILE A 32 -22.24 5.82 6.22
N GLY A 33 -22.78 5.80 5.00
CA GLY A 33 -23.31 6.97 4.28
C GLY A 33 -24.80 7.23 4.51
N GLY A 34 -25.37 6.71 5.60
CA GLY A 34 -26.80 6.81 5.86
C GLY A 34 -27.26 8.16 6.44
N PRO A 35 -28.58 8.35 6.64
CA PRO A 35 -29.15 9.61 7.15
C PRO A 35 -28.71 10.01 8.56
N SER A 36 -28.11 9.08 9.32
CA SER A 36 -27.50 9.29 10.63
C SER A 36 -26.56 8.14 10.94
N ASP A 37 -25.65 8.32 11.90
CA ASP A 37 -24.64 7.33 12.32
C ASP A 37 -25.21 5.98 12.84
N THR A 38 -26.53 5.88 13.03
CA THR A 38 -27.21 4.65 13.49
C THR A 38 -28.14 4.05 12.43
N VAL A 39 -28.18 4.60 11.22
CA VAL A 39 -29.03 4.14 10.13
C VAL A 39 -28.15 3.88 8.91
N SER A 40 -28.20 2.66 8.39
CA SER A 40 -27.44 2.27 7.20
C SER A 40 -27.82 3.09 5.97
N GLY A 41 -26.83 3.50 5.18
CA GLY A 41 -27.00 4.05 3.83
C GLY A 41 -27.18 3.01 2.73
N VAL A 42 -27.04 1.72 3.04
CA VAL A 42 -27.10 0.65 2.05
C VAL A 42 -28.48 0.58 1.39
N ASP A 43 -28.49 0.63 0.05
CA ASP A 43 -29.63 0.29 -0.77
C ASP A 43 -29.51 -1.17 -1.27
N PRO A 44 -30.37 -2.10 -0.81
CA PRO A 44 -30.35 -3.48 -1.28
C PRO A 44 -30.50 -3.63 -2.80
N PHE A 45 -31.25 -2.73 -3.47
CA PHE A 45 -31.38 -2.78 -4.93
C PHE A 45 -30.06 -2.47 -5.63
N TYR A 46 -29.30 -1.50 -5.10
CA TYR A 46 -27.97 -1.20 -5.61
C TYR A 46 -26.98 -2.34 -5.35
N VAL A 47 -27.00 -2.93 -4.15
CA VAL A 47 -26.10 -4.06 -3.83
C VAL A 47 -26.40 -5.29 -4.69
N GLU A 48 -27.68 -5.63 -4.88
CA GLU A 48 -28.08 -6.72 -5.78
C GLU A 48 -27.67 -6.44 -7.24
N PHE A 49 -27.87 -5.21 -7.71
CA PHE A 49 -27.40 -4.76 -9.02
C PHE A 49 -25.87 -4.90 -9.15
N MET A 50 -25.10 -4.40 -8.18
CA MET A 50 -23.64 -4.48 -8.16
C MET A 50 -23.16 -5.94 -8.17
N ILE A 51 -23.77 -6.81 -7.36
CA ILE A 51 -23.43 -8.24 -7.33
C ILE A 51 -23.69 -8.88 -8.70
N ALA A 52 -24.83 -8.58 -9.32
CA ALA A 52 -25.20 -9.13 -10.62
C ALA A 52 -24.27 -8.64 -11.73
N GLU A 53 -23.97 -7.34 -11.79
CA GLU A 53 -23.09 -6.76 -12.81
C GLU A 53 -21.64 -7.21 -12.63
N THR A 54 -21.17 -7.35 -11.39
CA THR A 54 -19.83 -7.87 -11.12
C THR A 54 -19.71 -9.33 -11.54
N ALA A 55 -20.69 -10.17 -11.16
CA ALA A 55 -20.74 -11.57 -11.61
C ALA A 55 -20.75 -11.66 -13.14
N ARG A 56 -21.64 -10.91 -13.80
CA ARG A 56 -21.73 -10.85 -15.26
C ARG A 56 -20.40 -10.44 -15.92
N SER A 57 -19.64 -9.52 -15.31
CA SER A 57 -18.32 -9.12 -15.82
C SER A 57 -17.28 -10.24 -15.74
N ILE A 58 -17.29 -11.02 -14.65
CA ILE A 58 -16.41 -12.18 -14.44
C ILE A 58 -16.75 -13.28 -15.45
N GLU A 59 -18.04 -13.56 -15.62
CA GLU A 59 -18.56 -14.57 -16.54
C GLU A 59 -18.18 -14.25 -17.99
N GLN A 60 -18.37 -12.99 -18.41
CA GLN A 60 -17.93 -12.53 -19.73
C GLN A 60 -16.42 -12.65 -19.93
N ALA A 61 -15.62 -12.31 -18.91
CA ALA A 61 -14.17 -12.47 -18.99
C ALA A 61 -13.77 -13.95 -19.15
N ALA A 62 -14.44 -14.86 -18.44
CA ALA A 62 -14.21 -16.30 -18.55
C ALA A 62 -14.61 -16.85 -19.93
N GLU A 63 -15.78 -16.47 -20.46
CA GLU A 63 -16.24 -16.90 -21.79
C GLU A 63 -15.36 -16.37 -22.93
N ASN A 64 -14.74 -15.21 -22.75
CA ASN A 64 -13.84 -14.59 -23.73
C ASN A 64 -12.36 -14.91 -23.45
N ALA A 65 -12.07 -15.88 -22.59
CA ALA A 65 -10.71 -16.31 -22.30
C ALA A 65 -10.00 -16.77 -23.59
N ARG A 66 -8.79 -16.24 -23.81
CA ARG A 66 -7.97 -16.53 -24.99
C ARG A 66 -6.49 -16.54 -24.64
N PRO A 67 -5.65 -17.26 -25.41
CA PRO A 67 -4.21 -17.24 -25.21
C PRO A 67 -3.64 -15.82 -25.23
N ALA A 68 -2.81 -15.49 -24.23
CA ALA A 68 -2.25 -14.17 -24.05
C ALA A 68 -0.79 -14.23 -23.56
N THR A 69 -0.06 -13.15 -23.81
CA THR A 69 1.21 -12.85 -23.17
C THR A 69 1.00 -11.73 -22.16
N ILE A 70 1.70 -11.81 -21.02
CA ILE A 70 1.64 -10.77 -19.99
C ILE A 70 2.90 -9.93 -20.05
N ARG A 71 2.75 -8.61 -20.04
CA ARG A 71 3.83 -7.64 -19.86
C ARG A 71 3.63 -6.91 -18.53
N PHE A 72 4.73 -6.70 -17.83
CA PHE A 72 4.72 -5.99 -16.56
C PHE A 72 5.63 -4.78 -16.61
N GLY A 73 5.27 -3.75 -15.85
CA GLY A 73 6.04 -2.54 -15.66
C GLY A 73 5.84 -1.97 -14.26
N GLN A 74 6.79 -1.18 -13.79
CA GLN A 74 6.55 -0.26 -12.68
C GLN A 74 7.43 0.98 -12.86
N ILE A 75 6.98 2.11 -12.34
CA ILE A 75 7.73 3.36 -12.35
C ILE A 75 7.34 4.21 -11.14
N HIS A 76 8.28 4.99 -10.64
CA HIS A 76 8.00 6.04 -9.68
C HIS A 76 7.55 7.31 -10.45
N PRO A 77 6.35 7.86 -10.19
CA PRO A 77 5.87 9.07 -10.81
C PRO A 77 6.51 10.30 -10.15
N ASP A 78 7.36 11.02 -10.89
CA ASP A 78 8.12 12.14 -10.33
C ASP A 78 7.33 13.46 -10.24
N ASP A 79 6.03 13.47 -10.53
CA ASP A 79 5.17 14.66 -10.51
C ASP A 79 3.86 14.48 -9.73
N LEU A 80 3.72 13.35 -9.03
CA LEU A 80 2.58 13.04 -8.15
C LEU A 80 3.07 12.98 -6.70
N ILE A 81 3.02 14.11 -5.99
CA ILE A 81 3.53 14.20 -4.62
C ILE A 81 2.45 13.70 -3.64
N PRO A 82 2.70 12.59 -2.92
CA PRO A 82 1.73 12.06 -1.96
C PRO A 82 1.63 12.97 -0.73
N CYS A 83 0.51 12.86 -0.04
CA CYS A 83 0.32 13.39 1.29
C CYS A 83 -0.38 12.34 2.16
N TRP A 84 -0.33 12.55 3.47
CA TRP A 84 -0.77 11.60 4.48
C TRP A 84 -1.63 12.26 5.56
N SER A 85 -2.72 11.62 5.94
CA SER A 85 -3.52 11.99 7.11
C SER A 85 -2.80 11.62 8.42
N SER A 86 -2.24 10.41 8.51
CA SER A 86 -1.62 9.88 9.72
C SER A 86 -0.10 9.65 9.60
N TYR A 87 0.56 9.60 10.75
CA TYR A 87 1.98 9.26 10.86
C TYR A 87 2.16 7.73 11.02
N PRO A 88 3.21 7.09 10.46
CA PRO A 88 4.34 7.67 9.75
C PRO A 88 4.07 7.94 8.26
N PHE A 89 4.74 8.97 7.74
CA PHE A 89 4.66 9.40 6.33
C PHE A 89 5.39 8.43 5.39
N VAL A 90 4.79 7.27 5.13
CA VAL A 90 5.32 6.20 4.28
C VAL A 90 4.30 5.85 3.20
N ALA A 91 4.73 5.75 1.94
CA ALA A 91 3.88 5.37 0.81
C ALA A 91 4.57 4.35 -0.11
N ASP A 92 3.76 3.54 -0.82
CA ASP A 92 4.19 2.89 -2.06
C ASP A 92 4.04 3.90 -3.20
N GLU A 93 5.12 4.61 -3.49
CA GLU A 93 5.06 5.70 -4.46
C GLU A 93 5.02 5.19 -5.90
N ALA A 94 5.20 3.89 -6.16
CA ALA A 94 5.29 3.38 -7.52
C ALA A 94 3.91 3.10 -8.15
N VAL A 95 3.75 3.49 -9.42
CA VAL A 95 2.70 2.99 -10.31
C VAL A 95 3.18 1.67 -10.90
N ALA A 96 2.45 0.59 -10.66
CA ALA A 96 2.71 -0.72 -11.26
C ALA A 96 1.64 -1.09 -12.28
N VAL A 97 2.04 -1.83 -13.31
CA VAL A 97 1.17 -2.15 -14.45
C VAL A 97 1.35 -3.59 -14.89
N MET A 98 0.24 -4.25 -15.20
CA MET A 98 0.19 -5.54 -15.88
C MET A 98 -0.67 -5.41 -17.14
N GLN A 99 -0.15 -5.80 -18.30
CA GLN A 99 -0.86 -5.76 -19.57
C GLN A 99 -0.92 -7.14 -20.22
N ALA A 100 -2.13 -7.61 -20.50
CA ALA A 100 -2.38 -8.82 -21.28
C ALA A 100 -2.55 -8.48 -22.76
N ARG A 101 -1.85 -9.21 -23.63
CA ARG A 101 -1.88 -9.02 -25.09
C ARG A 101 -2.08 -10.35 -25.79
N ASP A 102 -2.85 -10.37 -26.87
CA ASP A 102 -2.96 -11.55 -27.71
C ASP A 102 -1.66 -11.84 -28.49
N HIS A 103 -1.63 -12.93 -29.26
CA HIS A 103 -0.46 -13.30 -30.07
C HIS A 103 -0.11 -12.29 -31.17
N GLY A 104 -1.06 -11.45 -31.59
CA GLY A 104 -0.84 -10.37 -32.56
C GLY A 104 -0.32 -9.08 -31.91
N GLY A 105 -0.25 -9.02 -30.58
CA GLY A 105 0.13 -7.84 -29.82
C GLY A 105 -1.04 -6.90 -29.50
N THR A 106 -2.28 -7.26 -29.86
CA THR A 106 -3.47 -6.48 -29.51
C THR A 106 -3.69 -6.56 -28.01
N VAL A 107 -3.88 -5.42 -27.36
CA VAL A 107 -4.13 -5.36 -25.92
C VAL A 107 -5.52 -5.92 -25.62
N ILE A 108 -5.57 -6.83 -24.64
CA ILE A 108 -6.80 -7.43 -24.12
C ILE A 108 -7.23 -6.64 -22.88
N ALA A 109 -6.30 -6.46 -21.94
CA ALA A 109 -6.52 -5.73 -20.71
C ALA A 109 -5.24 -5.06 -20.21
N THR A 110 -5.39 -3.92 -19.52
CA THR A 110 -4.31 -3.24 -18.80
C THR A 110 -4.78 -2.97 -17.37
N LEU A 111 -4.11 -3.57 -16.39
CA LEU A 111 -4.32 -3.30 -14.96
C LEU A 111 -3.26 -2.32 -14.46
N VAL A 112 -3.70 -1.26 -13.79
CA VAL A 112 -2.84 -0.27 -13.12
C VAL A 112 -3.09 -0.32 -11.62
N ASN A 113 -2.00 -0.39 -10.85
CA ASN A 113 -1.99 -0.41 -9.40
C ASN A 113 -1.26 0.81 -8.85
N TYR A 114 -1.95 1.61 -8.06
CA TYR A 114 -1.39 2.77 -7.38
C TYR A 114 -2.09 2.95 -6.02
N GLY A 115 -1.31 3.13 -4.95
CA GLY A 115 -1.80 3.16 -3.58
C GLY A 115 -2.14 4.57 -3.12
N ILE A 116 -3.26 5.10 -3.60
CA ILE A 116 -3.80 6.41 -3.24
C ILE A 116 -5.32 6.34 -3.10
N HIS A 117 -5.91 7.23 -2.31
CA HIS A 117 -7.36 7.39 -2.20
C HIS A 117 -8.03 7.86 -3.51
N ALA A 118 -9.34 7.62 -3.61
CA ALA A 118 -10.23 8.04 -4.70
C ALA A 118 -11.41 8.84 -4.12
N GLU A 119 -11.10 10.05 -3.65
CA GLU A 119 -11.93 10.84 -2.72
C GLU A 119 -12.14 12.31 -3.18
N GLU A 120 -11.77 12.67 -4.43
CA GLU A 120 -11.61 14.09 -4.81
C GLU A 120 -12.91 14.89 -4.73
N LEU A 121 -14.03 14.26 -5.06
CA LEU A 121 -15.33 14.93 -5.03
C LEU A 121 -15.69 15.37 -3.61
N GLY A 122 -15.33 14.60 -2.58
CA GLY A 122 -15.58 14.96 -1.17
C GLY A 122 -14.94 16.29 -0.79
N PHE A 123 -13.77 16.57 -1.37
CA PHE A 123 -12.99 17.78 -1.12
C PHE A 123 -13.16 18.89 -2.17
N SER A 124 -13.97 18.70 -3.21
CA SER A 124 -14.21 19.73 -4.23
C SER A 124 -14.84 20.99 -3.62
N ASN A 125 -14.38 22.18 -3.99
CA ASN A 125 -15.01 23.43 -3.55
C ASN A 125 -16.38 23.68 -4.22
N ASP A 126 -16.76 22.86 -5.21
CA ASP A 126 -18.08 22.89 -5.82
C ASP A 126 -19.02 21.92 -5.08
N ASP A 127 -20.06 22.45 -4.43
CA ASP A 127 -21.06 21.66 -3.72
C ASP A 127 -21.85 20.72 -4.64
N GLN A 128 -21.89 20.97 -5.96
CA GLN A 128 -22.51 20.04 -6.91
C GLN A 128 -21.60 18.85 -7.23
N ASP A 129 -20.28 19.03 -7.27
CA ASP A 129 -19.34 17.92 -7.45
C ASP A 129 -19.52 16.88 -6.34
N ARG A 130 -19.69 17.34 -5.09
CA ARG A 130 -19.94 16.50 -3.91
C ARG A 130 -21.20 15.63 -3.97
N LEU A 131 -22.13 15.91 -4.89
CA LEU A 131 -23.41 15.21 -5.02
C LEU A 131 -23.44 14.23 -6.21
N HIS A 132 -22.37 14.16 -6.99
CA HIS A 132 -22.32 13.33 -8.19
C HIS A 132 -21.76 11.94 -7.92
N LEU A 133 -22.31 10.95 -8.63
CA LEU A 133 -21.71 9.63 -8.71
C LEU A 133 -20.48 9.66 -9.63
N SER A 134 -19.39 9.08 -9.16
CA SER A 134 -18.11 9.06 -9.89
C SER A 134 -17.40 7.72 -9.77
N SER A 135 -16.27 7.60 -10.46
CA SER A 135 -15.26 6.56 -10.24
C SER A 135 -13.88 7.22 -10.09
N ASP A 136 -13.90 8.45 -9.59
CA ASP A 136 -12.77 9.35 -9.38
C ASP A 136 -11.66 9.30 -10.47
N TRP A 137 -10.39 9.38 -10.07
CA TRP A 137 -9.23 9.33 -10.97
C TRP A 137 -9.14 8.02 -11.77
N HIS A 138 -9.79 6.94 -11.30
CA HIS A 138 -9.87 5.68 -12.03
C HIS A 138 -10.63 5.85 -13.35
N HIS A 139 -11.65 6.71 -13.39
CA HIS A 139 -12.36 7.04 -14.63
C HIS A 139 -11.39 7.52 -15.72
N PHE A 140 -10.61 8.55 -15.40
CA PHE A 140 -9.74 9.23 -16.35
C PHE A 140 -8.54 8.34 -16.72
N THR A 141 -8.00 7.59 -15.75
CA THR A 141 -6.96 6.58 -16.02
C THR A 141 -7.45 5.53 -16.99
N ARG A 142 -8.65 4.97 -16.75
CA ARG A 142 -9.27 3.95 -17.60
C ARG A 142 -9.48 4.49 -19.01
N ARG A 143 -10.09 5.67 -19.14
CA ARG A 143 -10.36 6.33 -20.43
C ARG A 143 -9.09 6.55 -21.23
N ALA A 144 -8.04 7.09 -20.61
CA ALA A 144 -6.78 7.37 -21.28
C ALA A 144 -6.09 6.08 -21.76
N LEU A 145 -6.08 5.02 -20.94
CA LEU A 145 -5.49 3.73 -21.31
C LEU A 145 -6.27 3.00 -22.40
N GLU A 146 -7.61 2.95 -22.31
CA GLU A 146 -8.47 2.36 -23.35
C GLU A 146 -8.32 3.10 -24.68
N GLN A 147 -8.22 4.43 -24.66
CA GLN A 147 -7.97 5.21 -25.87
C GLN A 147 -6.60 4.93 -26.49
N ARG A 148 -5.57 4.71 -25.65
CA ARG A 148 -4.19 4.48 -26.09
C ARG A 148 -3.97 3.07 -26.61
N TYR A 149 -4.53 2.07 -25.94
CA TYR A 149 -4.20 0.67 -26.15
C TYR A 149 -5.36 -0.17 -26.67
N GLY A 150 -6.61 0.30 -26.55
CA GLY A 150 -7.78 -0.56 -26.63
C GLY A 150 -7.87 -1.53 -25.45
N GLY A 151 -8.70 -2.57 -25.60
CA GLY A 151 -8.96 -3.53 -24.53
C GLY A 151 -9.69 -2.91 -23.35
N VAL A 152 -9.66 -3.58 -22.20
CA VAL A 152 -10.25 -3.12 -20.94
C VAL A 152 -9.16 -2.57 -20.03
N ALA A 153 -9.32 -1.35 -19.52
CA ALA A 153 -8.43 -0.83 -18.48
C ALA A 153 -9.06 -1.03 -17.09
N ILE A 154 -8.25 -1.47 -16.14
CA ILE A 154 -8.65 -1.79 -14.77
C ILE A 154 -7.75 -0.98 -13.82
N GLY A 155 -8.37 -0.19 -12.95
CA GLY A 155 -7.67 0.41 -11.82
C GLY A 155 -7.80 -0.50 -10.60
N MET A 156 -6.71 -0.71 -9.88
CA MET A 156 -6.65 -1.51 -8.66
C MET A 156 -6.03 -0.67 -7.55
N ALA A 157 -6.73 -0.54 -6.43
CA ALA A 157 -6.20 0.12 -5.25
C ALA A 157 -4.89 -0.56 -4.81
N GLY A 158 -3.92 0.24 -4.40
CA GLY A 158 -2.70 -0.24 -3.73
C GLY A 158 -2.85 -0.21 -2.21
N ALA A 159 -1.74 0.03 -1.51
CA ALA A 159 -1.79 0.35 -0.09
C ALA A 159 -2.25 1.81 0.07
N VAL A 160 -3.55 2.03 0.20
CA VAL A 160 -4.16 3.38 0.22
C VAL A 160 -4.20 4.01 1.61
N GLY A 161 -4.16 3.21 2.68
CA GLY A 161 -4.44 3.73 4.02
C GLY A 161 -3.46 4.85 4.39
N SER A 162 -4.00 5.98 4.83
CA SER A 162 -3.28 7.23 5.09
C SER A 162 -2.53 7.81 3.90
N VAL A 163 -2.72 7.32 2.68
CA VAL A 163 -2.13 7.91 1.47
C VAL A 163 -3.24 8.56 0.67
N GLU A 164 -3.42 9.85 0.92
CA GLU A 164 -4.47 10.63 0.29
C GLU A 164 -4.11 10.94 -1.17
N MET A 165 -4.97 11.71 -1.82
CA MET A 165 -4.75 12.13 -3.19
C MET A 165 -3.47 12.97 -3.41
N PRO A 166 -2.51 12.49 -4.23
CA PRO A 166 -1.33 13.25 -4.56
C PRO A 166 -1.67 14.53 -5.32
N LYS A 167 -0.90 15.59 -5.04
CA LYS A 167 -0.89 16.78 -5.88
C LYS A 167 -0.22 16.49 -7.22
N VAL A 168 -0.85 16.98 -8.28
CA VAL A 168 -0.36 16.84 -9.65
C VAL A 168 0.42 18.09 -10.04
N PHE A 169 1.74 17.98 -10.11
CA PHE A 169 2.61 19.09 -10.50
C PHE A 169 2.82 19.15 -12.02
N ASP A 170 3.04 20.35 -12.55
CA ASP A 170 3.31 20.55 -13.98
C ASP A 170 4.74 20.16 -14.40
N ALA A 171 5.63 19.94 -13.42
CA ALA A 171 7.02 19.56 -13.58
C ALA A 171 7.44 18.50 -12.56
N THR A 172 8.54 17.80 -12.86
CA THR A 172 9.15 16.82 -11.97
C THR A 172 9.57 17.45 -10.64
N ARG A 173 9.41 16.71 -9.55
CA ARG A 173 9.63 17.11 -8.16
C ARG A 173 10.69 16.25 -7.50
N SER A 174 11.30 16.79 -6.44
CA SER A 174 12.24 16.05 -5.61
C SER A 174 11.50 15.27 -4.52
N PHE A 175 11.77 13.97 -4.41
CA PHE A 175 11.25 13.10 -3.34
C PHE A 175 12.29 12.92 -2.23
N VAL A 176 13.06 13.98 -1.98
CA VAL A 176 13.91 14.09 -0.78
C VAL A 176 13.07 14.78 0.28
N PRO A 177 12.85 14.18 1.46
CA PRO A 177 12.15 14.86 2.53
C PRO A 177 12.86 16.15 2.93
N VAL A 178 12.10 17.23 3.10
CA VAL A 178 12.63 18.56 3.43
C VAL A 178 12.11 19.08 4.77
N ASP A 179 10.81 18.94 5.01
CA ASP A 179 10.10 19.33 6.23
C ASP A 179 8.67 18.77 6.16
N THR A 180 7.89 18.88 7.23
CA THR A 180 6.46 18.53 7.23
C THR A 180 5.63 19.75 6.79
N HIS A 181 4.86 19.60 5.71
CA HIS A 181 4.01 20.64 5.14
C HIS A 181 2.54 20.23 5.18
N SER A 182 1.65 21.10 5.64
CA SER A 182 0.21 20.91 5.49
C SER A 182 -0.22 21.10 4.04
N GLU A 183 -1.14 20.26 3.59
CA GLU A 183 -1.69 20.26 2.23
C GLU A 183 -3.16 20.70 2.28
N PRO A 184 -3.47 21.98 1.96
CA PRO A 184 -4.83 22.48 2.05
C PRO A 184 -5.74 21.83 1.01
N GLY A 185 -6.98 21.52 1.40
CA GLY A 185 -8.03 21.03 0.50
C GLY A 185 -8.08 19.52 0.33
N ASN A 186 -7.40 18.74 1.20
CA ASN A 186 -7.40 17.29 1.15
C ASN A 186 -7.38 16.69 2.56
N GLY A 187 -8.51 16.76 3.27
CA GLY A 187 -8.65 16.20 4.63
C GLY A 187 -7.77 16.82 5.73
N GLY A 188 -6.87 17.76 5.41
CA GLY A 188 -5.84 18.22 6.34
C GLY A 188 -4.57 17.35 6.31
N CYS A 189 -4.36 16.58 5.23
CA CYS A 189 -3.17 15.77 5.02
C CYS A 189 -1.88 16.62 5.04
N ARG A 190 -0.75 15.93 5.18
CA ARG A 190 0.59 16.52 5.24
C ARG A 190 1.53 15.81 4.29
N THR A 191 2.53 16.48 3.77
CA THR A 191 3.60 15.86 2.99
C THR A 191 4.96 16.21 3.57
N VAL A 192 5.94 15.34 3.34
CA VAL A 192 7.33 15.58 3.74
C VAL A 192 8.18 16.19 2.62
N TYR A 193 7.60 16.31 1.42
CA TYR A 193 8.29 16.77 0.21
C TYR A 193 8.07 18.25 -0.07
N ASP A 194 8.95 18.85 -0.84
CA ASP A 194 8.83 20.26 -1.23
C ASP A 194 7.57 20.47 -2.08
N THR A 195 6.69 21.32 -1.57
CA THR A 195 5.39 21.66 -2.18
C THR A 195 5.43 22.94 -3.02
N SER A 196 6.61 23.57 -3.17
CA SER A 196 6.76 24.73 -4.03
C SER A 196 6.50 24.41 -5.50
N GLY A 197 5.93 25.33 -6.26
CA GLY A 197 5.69 25.17 -7.70
C GLY A 197 4.21 25.14 -8.07
N THR A 198 3.94 24.94 -9.36
CA THR A 198 2.59 24.97 -9.91
C THR A 198 1.99 23.56 -9.91
N TYR A 199 0.77 23.44 -9.40
CA TYR A 199 0.01 22.20 -9.38
C TYR A 199 -1.43 22.44 -9.83
N ALA A 200 -2.08 21.37 -10.28
CA ALA A 200 -3.49 21.42 -10.63
C ALA A 200 -4.36 21.64 -9.37
N PRO A 201 -5.33 22.57 -9.39
CA PRO A 201 -6.25 22.77 -8.27
C PRO A 201 -7.25 21.61 -8.15
N TYR A 202 -7.73 21.36 -6.92
CA TYR A 202 -8.79 20.38 -6.64
C TYR A 202 -10.07 20.62 -7.44
N GLY A 203 -10.60 19.55 -8.02
CA GLY A 203 -11.87 19.53 -8.74
C GLY A 203 -11.95 18.38 -9.76
N TYR A 204 -13.17 17.93 -10.04
CA TYR A 204 -13.40 16.73 -10.86
C TYR A 204 -12.80 16.82 -12.28
N LEU A 205 -12.99 17.94 -12.97
CA LEU A 205 -12.38 18.20 -14.28
C LEU A 205 -11.07 19.00 -14.19
N LEU A 206 -10.44 19.00 -13.00
CA LEU A 206 -9.20 19.72 -12.72
C LEU A 206 -8.12 18.74 -12.27
N SER A 207 -7.73 18.70 -10.98
CA SER A 207 -6.70 17.76 -10.55
C SER A 207 -7.11 16.30 -10.63
N ASN A 208 -8.40 15.96 -10.53
CA ASN A 208 -8.82 14.57 -10.65
C ASN A 208 -8.58 14.02 -12.07
N GLU A 209 -9.03 14.76 -13.10
CA GLU A 209 -8.73 14.45 -14.51
C GLU A 209 -7.22 14.43 -14.76
N ALA A 210 -6.51 15.48 -14.33
CA ALA A 210 -5.06 15.57 -14.51
C ALA A 210 -4.31 14.41 -13.84
N ARG A 211 -4.76 13.96 -12.66
CA ARG A 211 -4.18 12.85 -11.91
C ARG A 211 -4.37 11.55 -12.67
N GLY A 212 -5.59 11.24 -13.09
CA GLY A 212 -5.86 10.00 -13.84
C GLY A 212 -5.14 9.94 -15.17
N GLU A 213 -5.08 11.05 -15.93
CA GLU A 213 -4.29 11.13 -17.16
C GLU A 213 -2.79 10.97 -16.89
N ARG A 214 -2.28 11.56 -15.80
CA ARG A 214 -0.88 11.44 -15.42
C ARG A 214 -0.51 10.02 -15.01
N ILE A 215 -1.37 9.34 -14.24
CA ILE A 215 -1.21 7.92 -13.89
C ILE A 215 -1.17 7.07 -15.16
N ALA A 216 -2.07 7.30 -16.13
CA ALA A 216 -2.05 6.58 -17.41
C ALA A 216 -0.75 6.82 -18.21
N LEU A 217 -0.20 8.03 -18.19
CA LEU A 217 1.09 8.35 -18.80
C LEU A 217 2.26 7.62 -18.12
N TRP A 218 2.29 7.60 -16.78
CA TRP A 218 3.31 6.84 -16.05
C TRP A 218 3.16 5.33 -16.27
N ALA A 219 1.93 4.83 -16.35
CA ALA A 219 1.67 3.43 -16.67
C ALA A 219 2.20 3.03 -18.06
N GLU A 220 2.07 3.89 -19.07
CA GLU A 220 2.70 3.70 -20.38
C GLU A 220 4.23 3.63 -20.27
N ARG A 221 4.86 4.60 -19.59
CA ARG A 221 6.32 4.60 -19.41
C ARG A 221 6.82 3.36 -18.65
N ALA A 222 6.04 2.90 -17.67
CA ALA A 222 6.31 1.67 -16.93
C ALA A 222 6.27 0.45 -17.87
N LEU A 223 5.30 0.36 -18.77
CA LEU A 223 5.21 -0.70 -19.76
C LEU A 223 6.35 -0.63 -20.78
N ASP A 224 6.75 0.55 -21.24
CA ASP A 224 7.89 0.72 -22.16
C ASP A 224 9.19 0.21 -21.54
N ALA A 225 9.48 0.60 -20.30
CA ALA A 225 10.63 0.13 -19.53
C ALA A 225 10.45 -1.31 -18.98
N GLY A 226 9.25 -1.87 -19.13
CA GLY A 226 8.81 -3.14 -18.60
C GLY A 226 9.41 -4.37 -19.29
N ALA A 227 8.91 -5.53 -18.90
CA ALA A 227 9.31 -6.79 -19.52
C ALA A 227 8.15 -7.77 -19.58
N ASP A 228 8.16 -8.58 -20.63
CA ASP A 228 7.24 -9.70 -20.77
C ASP A 228 7.55 -10.76 -19.70
N SER A 229 6.48 -11.38 -19.19
CA SER A 229 6.55 -12.51 -18.28
C SER A 229 7.30 -13.66 -18.96
N ARG A 230 8.21 -14.29 -18.24
CA ARG A 230 8.98 -15.45 -18.72
C ARG A 230 8.40 -16.77 -18.27
N THR A 231 7.37 -16.71 -17.44
CA THR A 231 6.67 -17.84 -16.88
C THR A 231 5.18 -17.72 -17.17
N ASN A 232 4.50 -18.86 -17.17
CA ASN A 232 3.05 -18.99 -17.30
C ASN A 232 2.44 -19.59 -16.02
N THR A 233 3.14 -19.45 -14.89
CA THR A 233 2.69 -20.00 -13.60
C THR A 233 1.46 -19.24 -13.12
N ILE A 234 0.41 -19.99 -12.80
CA ILE A 234 -0.72 -19.51 -12.03
C ILE A 234 -0.74 -20.37 -10.77
N ALA A 235 -0.68 -19.71 -9.63
CA ALA A 235 -0.77 -20.35 -8.32
C ALA A 235 -1.37 -19.34 -7.35
N PHE A 236 -2.15 -19.84 -6.41
CA PHE A 236 -2.86 -19.00 -5.48
C PHE A 236 -3.13 -19.75 -4.17
N ALA A 237 -3.41 -18.98 -3.13
CA ALA A 237 -3.97 -19.42 -1.87
C ALA A 237 -4.86 -18.30 -1.34
N ARG A 238 -5.95 -18.67 -0.69
CA ARG A 238 -6.84 -17.76 0.03
C ARG A 238 -7.18 -18.38 1.37
N GLN A 239 -7.21 -17.56 2.40
CA GLN A 239 -7.49 -17.99 3.76
C GLN A 239 -8.52 -17.06 4.39
N SER A 240 -9.52 -17.64 5.04
CA SER A 240 -10.39 -16.90 5.96
C SER A 240 -9.78 -16.86 7.36
N LEU A 241 -9.96 -15.74 8.05
CA LEU A 241 -9.58 -15.56 9.44
C LEU A 241 -10.62 -14.69 10.17
N PHE A 242 -10.53 -14.70 11.49
CA PHE A 242 -11.33 -13.86 12.38
C PHE A 242 -10.45 -12.74 12.92
N VAL A 243 -10.98 -11.52 12.90
CA VAL A 243 -10.38 -10.33 13.51
C VAL A 243 -11.32 -9.90 14.63
N HIS A 244 -10.79 -9.74 15.85
CA HIS A 244 -11.58 -9.31 16.98
C HIS A 244 -12.00 -7.84 16.81
N LEU A 245 -13.23 -7.50 17.19
CA LEU A 245 -13.74 -6.14 17.16
C LEU A 245 -13.36 -5.40 18.45
N ASP A 246 -12.20 -4.74 18.45
CA ASP A 246 -11.83 -3.84 19.55
C ASP A 246 -12.66 -2.56 19.52
N ASN A 247 -13.02 -2.12 18.31
CA ASN A 247 -13.72 -0.87 18.08
C ASN A 247 -15.17 -0.93 18.58
N VAL A 248 -15.42 -0.33 19.74
CA VAL A 248 -16.75 -0.34 20.37
C VAL A 248 -17.77 0.51 19.62
N LEU A 249 -17.33 1.49 18.81
CA LEU A 249 -18.20 2.24 17.93
C LEU A 249 -18.65 1.37 16.76
N PHE A 250 -17.76 0.55 16.20
CA PHE A 250 -18.13 -0.44 15.18
C PHE A 250 -19.08 -1.50 15.76
N ALA A 251 -18.82 -1.99 16.98
CA ALA A 251 -19.74 -2.92 17.64
C ALA A 251 -21.13 -2.28 17.86
N ALA A 252 -21.19 -1.01 18.27
CA ALA A 252 -22.44 -0.28 18.44
C ALA A 252 -23.16 -0.03 17.10
N ALA A 253 -22.42 0.31 16.05
CA ALA A 253 -22.95 0.50 14.69
C ALA A 253 -23.52 -0.81 14.13
N GLY A 254 -22.83 -1.94 14.33
CA GLY A 254 -23.34 -3.29 14.01
C GLY A 254 -24.62 -3.61 14.79
N ALA A 255 -24.66 -3.32 16.08
CA ALA A 255 -25.86 -3.50 16.90
C ALA A 255 -27.03 -2.61 16.45
N ALA A 256 -26.74 -1.42 15.91
CA ALA A 256 -27.73 -0.54 15.30
C ALA A 256 -28.19 -0.98 13.90
N GLY A 257 -27.44 -1.88 13.25
CA GLY A 257 -27.73 -2.38 11.90
C GLY A 257 -27.12 -1.56 10.77
N VAL A 258 -26.11 -0.75 11.08
CA VAL A 258 -25.36 0.06 10.09
C VAL A 258 -24.67 -0.85 9.07
N PHE A 259 -23.91 -1.84 9.53
CA PHE A 259 -23.15 -2.75 8.65
C PHE A 259 -24.01 -3.88 8.06
N THR A 260 -24.93 -3.53 7.16
CA THR A 260 -26.03 -4.40 6.70
C THR A 260 -25.60 -5.78 6.20
N TYR A 261 -24.44 -5.91 5.55
CA TYR A 261 -23.98 -7.19 5.00
C TYR A 261 -22.71 -7.75 5.66
N LYS A 262 -22.11 -7.03 6.60
CA LYS A 262 -21.04 -7.60 7.41
C LYS A 262 -21.65 -8.62 8.38
N LYS A 263 -20.92 -9.69 8.67
CA LYS A 263 -21.34 -10.71 9.64
C LYS A 263 -20.40 -10.74 10.81
N VAL A 264 -20.97 -10.77 12.01
CA VAL A 264 -20.24 -10.94 13.26
C VAL A 264 -20.35 -12.35 13.83
N TYR A 265 -19.37 -12.73 14.63
CA TYR A 265 -19.18 -14.07 15.15
C TYR A 265 -18.90 -14.04 16.66
N VAL A 266 -19.22 -15.13 17.35
CA VAL A 266 -18.84 -15.38 18.75
C VAL A 266 -18.26 -16.78 18.82
N SER A 267 -17.00 -16.91 19.26
CA SER A 267 -16.29 -18.21 19.30
C SER A 267 -16.35 -18.96 17.96
N GLY A 268 -16.21 -18.23 16.84
CA GLY A 268 -16.28 -18.78 15.48
C GLY A 268 -17.67 -19.17 14.97
N VAL A 269 -18.75 -18.90 15.73
CA VAL A 269 -20.13 -19.15 15.32
C VAL A 269 -20.76 -17.86 14.82
N GLU A 270 -21.30 -17.88 13.60
CA GLU A 270 -22.00 -16.74 12.99
C GLU A 270 -23.22 -16.35 13.83
N GLN A 271 -23.38 -15.06 14.09
CA GLN A 271 -24.49 -14.55 14.86
C GLN A 271 -25.70 -14.23 13.95
N PRO A 272 -26.93 -14.48 14.43
CA PRO A 272 -28.12 -14.18 13.65
C PRO A 272 -28.31 -12.66 13.51
N GLN A 273 -28.58 -12.21 12.29
CA GLN A 273 -28.91 -10.81 12.01
C GLN A 273 -30.43 -10.60 12.05
N ALA A 274 -30.88 -9.53 12.71
CA ALA A 274 -32.27 -9.13 12.73
C ALA A 274 -32.70 -8.47 11.40
N PRO A 275 -34.01 -8.38 11.10
CA PRO A 275 -34.49 -7.79 9.84
C PRO A 275 -34.09 -6.33 9.59
N ASN A 276 -33.79 -5.58 10.65
CA ASN A 276 -33.30 -4.20 10.59
C ASN A 276 -31.76 -4.13 10.43
N GLY A 277 -31.09 -5.24 10.16
CA GLY A 277 -29.63 -5.32 10.02
C GLY A 277 -28.87 -5.48 11.34
N SER A 278 -29.52 -5.31 12.49
CA SER A 278 -28.86 -5.39 13.80
C SER A 278 -28.26 -6.77 14.05
N GLU A 279 -27.00 -6.78 14.47
CA GLU A 279 -26.28 -7.97 14.91
C GLU A 279 -25.25 -7.63 15.99
N THR A 280 -24.96 -8.61 16.85
CA THR A 280 -24.00 -8.45 17.96
C THR A 280 -23.07 -9.64 18.00
N GLY A 281 -21.76 -9.38 18.01
CA GLY A 281 -20.73 -10.39 18.11
C GLY A 281 -19.40 -9.73 18.47
N GLU A 282 -18.37 -10.56 18.59
CA GLU A 282 -17.05 -10.17 19.07
C GLU A 282 -16.02 -10.15 17.94
N ASP A 283 -16.26 -10.91 16.86
CA ASP A 283 -15.31 -11.03 15.75
C ASP A 283 -15.96 -10.73 14.41
N ALA A 284 -15.20 -10.12 13.50
CA ALA A 284 -15.50 -10.07 12.09
C ALA A 284 -14.71 -11.17 11.36
N LYS A 285 -15.38 -11.91 10.47
CA LYS A 285 -14.69 -12.80 9.55
C LYS A 285 -14.25 -12.04 8.31
N THR A 286 -13.02 -12.28 7.88
CA THR A 286 -12.45 -11.70 6.66
C THR A 286 -11.63 -12.73 5.88
N ASP A 287 -11.25 -12.38 4.65
CA ASP A 287 -10.45 -13.20 3.75
C ASP A 287 -9.16 -12.46 3.36
N ILE A 288 -8.06 -13.19 3.23
CA ILE A 288 -6.81 -12.71 2.63
C ILE A 288 -6.37 -13.64 1.51
N GLY A 289 -5.68 -13.08 0.53
CA GLY A 289 -5.28 -13.74 -0.69
C GLY A 289 -3.80 -13.57 -1.00
N TRP A 290 -3.22 -14.61 -1.59
CA TRP A 290 -1.96 -14.56 -2.31
C TRP A 290 -2.16 -15.20 -3.67
N PHE A 291 -1.68 -14.58 -4.75
CA PHE A 291 -1.69 -15.21 -6.06
C PHE A 291 -0.54 -14.77 -6.97
N THR A 292 -0.32 -15.55 -8.03
CA THR A 292 0.67 -15.29 -9.07
C THR A 292 0.05 -15.42 -10.46
N ILE A 293 0.44 -14.50 -11.34
CA ILE A 293 0.15 -14.54 -12.78
C ILE A 293 1.48 -14.37 -13.50
N GLY A 294 2.05 -15.47 -13.96
CA GLY A 294 3.41 -15.50 -14.50
C GLY A 294 4.44 -14.95 -13.50
N ASP A 295 5.21 -13.94 -13.91
CA ASP A 295 6.26 -13.32 -13.09
C ASP A 295 5.72 -12.28 -12.07
N GLY A 296 4.41 -11.99 -12.09
CA GLY A 296 3.72 -11.09 -11.17
C GLY A 296 3.15 -11.83 -9.94
N GLN A 297 3.32 -11.24 -8.77
CA GLN A 297 2.84 -11.77 -7.50
C GLN A 297 2.02 -10.70 -6.77
N PHE A 298 0.90 -11.11 -6.20
CA PHE A 298 -0.10 -10.25 -5.58
C PHE A 298 -0.37 -10.76 -4.17
N VAL A 299 -0.62 -9.84 -3.26
CA VAL A 299 -1.17 -10.10 -1.91
C VAL A 299 -2.34 -9.15 -1.69
N SER A 300 -3.43 -9.66 -1.12
CA SER A 300 -4.60 -8.84 -0.81
C SER A 300 -4.51 -8.25 0.60
N THR A 301 -5.30 -7.21 0.85
CA THR A 301 -5.50 -6.65 2.18
C THR A 301 -6.96 -6.23 2.36
N PRO A 302 -7.68 -6.74 3.37
CA PRO A 302 -9.13 -6.57 3.52
C PRO A 302 -9.52 -5.20 4.11
N GLY A 303 -8.94 -4.12 3.60
CA GLY A 303 -9.18 -2.77 4.08
C GLY A 303 -8.10 -1.80 3.64
N GLU A 304 -7.98 -0.71 4.37
CA GLU A 304 -7.11 0.41 4.04
C GLU A 304 -5.73 0.22 4.65
N LEU A 305 -4.86 -0.44 3.90
CA LEU A 305 -3.52 -0.78 4.36
C LEU A 305 -2.62 0.45 4.46
N PHE A 306 -2.19 0.77 5.68
CA PHE A 306 -1.05 1.64 5.91
C PHE A 306 0.20 1.03 5.27
N PRO A 307 0.87 1.71 4.32
CA PRO A 307 1.92 1.12 3.48
C PRO A 307 3.05 0.44 4.26
N PHE A 308 3.49 1.03 5.37
CA PHE A 308 4.62 0.53 6.13
C PHE A 308 4.32 -0.81 6.84
N THR A 309 3.06 -1.21 6.99
CA THR A 309 2.64 -2.53 7.50
C THR A 309 3.20 -3.67 6.62
N TYR A 310 3.04 -3.62 5.30
CA TYR A 310 3.54 -4.69 4.40
C TYR A 310 4.93 -4.39 3.84
N GLN A 311 5.28 -3.12 3.71
CA GLN A 311 6.49 -2.69 3.02
C GLN A 311 7.67 -2.43 3.95
N HIS A 312 7.40 -2.36 5.27
CA HIS A 312 8.28 -1.79 6.29
C HIS A 312 8.64 -0.32 6.01
N GLY A 313 9.01 0.39 7.07
CA GLY A 313 9.59 1.72 7.02
C GLY A 313 11.03 1.75 7.52
N PHE A 314 11.47 2.92 7.95
CA PHE A 314 12.75 3.10 8.66
C PHE A 314 12.55 3.39 10.15
N GLN A 315 11.28 3.56 10.57
CA GLN A 315 10.83 3.87 11.92
C GLN A 315 11.05 2.68 12.85
N GLY A 316 11.85 2.88 13.89
CA GLY A 316 12.00 1.92 14.98
C GLY A 316 10.98 2.11 16.08
N PRO A 317 11.05 1.29 17.15
CA PRO A 317 10.11 1.40 18.27
C PRO A 317 10.01 2.83 18.81
N ASP A 318 11.15 3.52 18.97
CA ASP A 318 11.18 4.89 19.48
C ASP A 318 10.60 5.94 18.52
N ASP A 319 10.41 5.58 17.25
CA ASP A 319 9.79 6.40 16.22
C ASP A 319 8.29 6.08 16.06
N LEU A 320 7.74 5.16 16.85
CA LEU A 320 6.33 4.77 16.85
C LEU A 320 5.59 5.26 18.11
N PRO A 321 4.26 5.42 18.05
CA PRO A 321 3.45 5.80 19.20
C PRO A 321 3.60 4.85 20.40
N HIS A 322 3.59 3.53 20.16
CA HIS A 322 3.65 2.49 21.19
C HIS A 322 4.95 1.66 21.10
N PRO A 323 6.09 2.20 21.57
CA PRO A 323 7.39 1.50 21.54
C PRO A 323 7.39 0.17 22.30
N GLU A 324 6.49 0.00 23.27
CA GLU A 324 6.33 -1.22 24.07
C GLU A 324 5.94 -2.45 23.25
N PHE A 325 5.28 -2.27 22.11
CA PHE A 325 4.94 -3.35 21.18
C PHE A 325 6.08 -3.67 20.20
N GLY A 326 7.17 -2.90 20.23
CA GLY A 326 8.31 -3.07 19.35
C GLY A 326 8.15 -2.35 18.01
N GLY A 327 8.92 -2.79 17.01
CA GLY A 327 8.78 -2.29 15.64
C GLY A 327 7.77 -3.12 14.87
N VAL A 328 7.40 -2.67 13.67
CA VAL A 328 6.54 -3.44 12.77
C VAL A 328 7.10 -4.84 12.55
N HIS A 329 6.30 -5.86 12.83
CA HIS A 329 6.66 -7.23 12.53
C HIS A 329 6.13 -7.65 11.17
N GLY A 330 6.86 -8.58 10.56
CA GLY A 330 6.44 -9.20 9.31
C GLY A 330 6.70 -8.33 8.09
N TRP A 331 7.62 -8.77 7.22
CA TRP A 331 7.97 -8.03 6.01
C TRP A 331 7.42 -8.70 4.75
N VAL A 332 6.12 -8.55 4.50
CA VAL A 332 5.39 -9.20 3.39
C VAL A 332 6.07 -8.94 2.05
N MET A 333 6.42 -7.69 1.75
CA MET A 333 7.08 -7.37 0.49
C MET A 333 8.45 -8.03 0.36
N ALA A 334 9.25 -8.13 1.43
CA ALA A 334 10.52 -8.86 1.37
C ALA A 334 10.34 -10.39 1.33
N ALA A 335 9.23 -10.93 1.82
CA ALA A 335 8.91 -12.36 1.77
C ALA A 335 8.41 -12.82 0.39
N MET A 336 7.78 -11.93 -0.38
CA MET A 336 7.34 -12.18 -1.75
C MET A 336 8.50 -12.57 -2.69
N ASN A 337 8.28 -13.53 -3.57
CA ASN A 337 9.24 -14.07 -4.52
C ASN A 337 9.14 -13.48 -5.93
N GLY A 338 8.01 -12.85 -6.24
CA GLY A 338 7.70 -12.29 -7.56
C GLY A 338 8.77 -11.35 -8.07
N LYS A 339 8.92 -11.32 -9.41
CA LYS A 339 9.74 -10.28 -10.04
C LYS A 339 9.03 -8.93 -9.97
N TRP A 340 7.71 -8.97 -10.16
CA TRP A 340 6.79 -7.84 -10.07
C TRP A 340 5.85 -8.11 -8.91
N ARG A 341 5.64 -7.12 -8.06
CA ARG A 341 4.90 -7.27 -6.80
C ARG A 341 3.83 -6.22 -6.71
N PHE A 342 2.66 -6.66 -6.31
CA PHE A 342 1.45 -5.87 -6.25
C PHE A 342 0.81 -6.07 -4.88
N ILE A 343 0.25 -4.99 -4.36
CA ILE A 343 -0.69 -5.03 -3.25
C ILE A 343 -2.06 -4.80 -3.88
N GLU A 344 -2.93 -5.79 -3.72
CA GLU A 344 -4.35 -5.70 -4.06
C GLU A 344 -5.06 -5.07 -2.85
N GLY A 345 -5.13 -3.74 -2.87
CA GLY A 345 -5.81 -2.92 -1.87
C GLY A 345 -7.30 -3.20 -1.83
N LEU A 346 -7.90 -3.08 -0.64
CA LEU A 346 -9.33 -3.35 -0.42
C LEU A 346 -9.73 -4.70 -1.04
N GLY A 347 -8.80 -5.64 -0.90
CA GLY A 347 -8.85 -6.93 -1.51
C GLY A 347 -9.62 -7.86 -0.60
N GLU A 348 -10.58 -8.59 -1.19
CA GLU A 348 -11.45 -9.58 -0.55
C GLU A 348 -12.53 -9.02 0.38
N ASP A 349 -12.29 -7.92 1.09
CA ASP A 349 -13.20 -7.40 2.13
C ASP A 349 -12.83 -5.97 2.55
N MET A 350 -13.61 -5.38 3.46
CA MET A 350 -13.37 -4.09 4.11
C MET A 350 -13.62 -4.22 5.62
N ILE A 351 -12.56 -4.10 6.43
CA ILE A 351 -12.62 -4.07 7.90
C ILE A 351 -12.06 -2.78 8.50
N GLY A 352 -12.01 -1.72 7.69
CA GLY A 352 -11.46 -0.42 8.07
C GLY A 352 -9.97 -0.29 7.82
N TYR A 353 -9.31 0.59 8.57
CA TYR A 353 -7.88 0.83 8.46
C TYR A 353 -7.04 -0.30 9.04
N ILE A 354 -5.91 -0.57 8.37
CA ILE A 354 -5.02 -1.68 8.68
C ILE A 354 -3.60 -1.16 8.98
N PHE A 355 -3.30 -1.06 10.27
CA PHE A 355 -1.99 -0.66 10.79
C PHE A 355 -1.47 -1.65 11.86
N PRO A 356 -0.15 -1.60 12.16
CA PRO A 356 0.45 -2.43 13.20
C PRO A 356 0.05 -1.95 14.61
N HIS A 357 0.08 -2.83 15.61
CA HIS A 357 -0.30 -2.47 16.99
C HIS A 357 0.56 -1.36 17.57
N ALA A 358 1.84 -1.31 17.19
CA ALA A 358 2.76 -0.25 17.57
C ALA A 358 2.37 1.16 17.09
N ASN A 359 1.43 1.27 16.13
CA ASN A 359 0.95 2.53 15.57
C ASN A 359 -0.45 2.93 16.05
N ALA A 360 -1.22 2.02 16.63
CA ALA A 360 -2.62 2.24 17.00
C ALA A 360 -2.77 3.16 18.22
N VAL A 361 -3.23 4.39 18.02
CA VAL A 361 -3.43 5.41 19.07
C VAL A 361 -4.91 5.68 19.31
N GLY A 362 -5.69 5.79 18.24
CA GLY A 362 -7.05 6.33 18.24
C GLY A 362 -8.18 5.30 18.10
N VAL A 363 -7.92 4.00 18.27
CA VAL A 363 -8.98 2.97 18.14
C VAL A 363 -9.92 3.02 19.36
N PRO A 364 -11.24 3.26 19.20
CA PRO A 364 -12.17 3.33 20.32
C PRO A 364 -12.38 1.97 20.98
N THR A 365 -11.82 1.73 22.15
CA THR A 365 -11.92 0.43 22.83
C THR A 365 -12.92 0.43 23.98
N THR A 366 -13.19 -0.74 24.56
CA THR A 366 -14.04 -0.84 25.77
C THR A 366 -13.43 -0.07 26.96
N SER A 367 -12.09 -0.03 27.07
CA SER A 367 -11.40 0.71 28.13
C SER A 367 -11.28 2.20 27.83
N ASN A 368 -11.29 2.59 26.55
CA ASN A 368 -11.24 3.98 26.11
C ASN A 368 -12.15 4.23 24.89
N PRO A 369 -13.47 4.42 25.08
CA PRO A 369 -14.42 4.58 23.98
C PRO A 369 -14.33 5.90 23.20
N ASN A 370 -13.61 6.90 23.70
CA ASN A 370 -13.40 8.19 23.04
C ASN A 370 -11.91 8.58 23.15
N PRO A 371 -11.03 7.88 22.43
CA PRO A 371 -9.60 8.12 22.50
C PRO A 371 -9.23 9.47 21.91
N ASP A 372 -8.09 10.00 22.36
CA ASP A 372 -7.37 11.06 21.64
C ASP A 372 -6.62 10.38 20.49
N ASP A 373 -6.74 10.88 19.27
CA ASP A 373 -6.06 10.39 18.09
C ASP A 373 -4.67 11.00 17.90
N THR A 374 -4.23 11.85 18.84
CA THR A 374 -2.90 12.47 18.81
C THR A 374 -1.88 11.62 19.56
N ASP A 375 -0.80 11.25 18.86
CA ASP A 375 0.28 10.47 19.45
C ASP A 375 1.21 11.29 20.37
N ARG A 376 2.15 10.59 21.00
CA ARG A 376 3.17 11.19 21.88
C ARG A 376 4.14 12.16 21.17
N PHE A 377 4.01 12.34 19.86
CA PHE A 377 4.77 13.26 19.03
C PHE A 377 3.94 14.46 18.58
N GLY A 378 2.66 14.53 18.96
CA GLY A 378 1.74 15.57 18.51
C GLY A 378 1.24 15.35 17.07
N CYS A 379 1.38 14.15 16.51
CA CYS A 379 0.82 13.78 15.22
C CYS A 379 -0.58 13.18 15.41
N GLY A 380 -1.56 13.66 14.64
CA GLY A 380 -2.88 13.04 14.58
C GLY A 380 -2.87 11.75 13.77
N HIS A 381 -3.70 10.80 14.18
CA HIS A 381 -3.97 9.51 13.54
C HIS A 381 -5.48 9.40 13.30
N SER A 382 -6.01 10.29 12.45
CA SER A 382 -7.45 10.45 12.21
C SER A 382 -8.16 9.15 11.80
N ASP A 383 -7.40 8.26 11.20
CA ASP A 383 -7.90 7.05 10.56
C ASP A 383 -8.07 5.89 11.57
N ASP A 384 -7.46 5.99 12.75
CA ASP A 384 -7.52 4.94 13.78
C ASP A 384 -8.95 4.72 14.29
N GLY A 385 -9.76 5.79 14.31
CA GLY A 385 -11.17 5.75 14.67
C GLY A 385 -12.00 4.80 13.79
N GLU A 386 -11.48 4.52 12.59
CA GLU A 386 -12.12 3.74 11.54
C GLU A 386 -11.47 2.35 11.36
N ALA A 387 -10.66 1.90 12.32
CA ALA A 387 -10.12 0.53 12.35
C ALA A 387 -11.01 -0.40 13.20
N ALA A 388 -11.20 -1.65 12.75
CA ALA A 388 -11.93 -2.64 13.54
C ALA A 388 -11.15 -3.17 14.76
N ASN A 389 -9.82 -3.18 14.69
CA ASN A 389 -8.93 -3.83 15.65
C ASN A 389 -7.61 -3.05 15.78
N GLU A 390 -7.08 -2.92 17.00
CA GLU A 390 -5.84 -2.18 17.27
C GLU A 390 -4.58 -2.87 16.71
N ALA A 391 -4.68 -4.15 16.35
CA ALA A 391 -3.60 -4.98 15.83
C ALA A 391 -3.97 -5.63 14.49
N ALA A 392 -4.88 -5.04 13.70
CA ALA A 392 -5.33 -5.63 12.44
C ALA A 392 -4.16 -5.92 11.47
N GLY A 393 -3.22 -4.98 11.32
CA GLY A 393 -2.06 -5.13 10.45
C GLY A 393 -1.16 -6.27 10.86
N ASP A 394 -0.98 -6.46 12.17
CA ASP A 394 -0.18 -7.50 12.78
C ASP A 394 -0.75 -8.90 12.53
N ILE A 395 -2.06 -9.06 12.74
CA ILE A 395 -2.81 -10.29 12.50
C ILE A 395 -2.74 -10.67 11.01
N LEU A 396 -2.96 -9.70 10.13
CA LEU A 396 -2.96 -9.92 8.68
C LEU A 396 -1.56 -10.21 8.13
N ASN A 397 -0.52 -9.55 8.66
CA ASN A 397 0.87 -9.85 8.31
C ASN A 397 1.23 -11.30 8.62
N ASP A 398 0.94 -11.78 9.83
CA ASP A 398 1.26 -13.15 10.23
C ASP A 398 0.54 -14.18 9.36
N ALA A 399 -0.74 -13.95 9.07
CA ALA A 399 -1.55 -14.82 8.24
C ALA A 399 -1.06 -14.85 6.77
N LEU A 400 -0.73 -13.70 6.18
CA LEU A 400 -0.16 -13.63 4.83
C LEU A 400 1.20 -14.31 4.76
N LEU A 401 2.10 -14.05 5.72
CA LEU A 401 3.44 -14.62 5.74
C LEU A 401 3.41 -16.15 5.85
N ALA A 402 2.47 -16.70 6.62
CA ALA A 402 2.24 -18.14 6.71
C ALA A 402 1.72 -18.74 5.39
N MET A 403 0.99 -17.96 4.59
CA MET A 403 0.42 -18.37 3.31
C MET A 403 1.40 -18.25 2.13
N LEU A 404 2.39 -17.35 2.22
CA LEU A 404 3.34 -17.14 1.13
C LEU A 404 4.18 -18.40 0.85
N PRO A 405 4.46 -18.72 -0.42
CA PRO A 405 5.34 -19.83 -0.75
C PRO A 405 6.74 -19.58 -0.17
N PRO A 406 7.48 -20.65 0.21
CA PRO A 406 8.82 -20.51 0.78
C PRO A 406 9.70 -19.59 -0.06
N THR A 407 10.43 -18.69 0.60
CA THR A 407 11.26 -17.70 -0.09
C THR A 407 12.23 -18.38 -1.06
N LEU A 408 12.49 -17.74 -2.20
CA LEU A 408 13.52 -18.15 -3.16
C LEU A 408 14.82 -18.53 -2.41
N PRO A 409 15.62 -19.48 -2.94
CA PRO A 409 16.84 -19.90 -2.28
C PRO A 409 17.67 -18.69 -1.86
N ALA A 410 18.22 -18.68 -0.64
CA ALA A 410 18.92 -17.53 -0.05
C ALA A 410 19.96 -16.88 -0.98
N ARG A 411 20.54 -17.61 -1.94
CA ARG A 411 21.42 -17.04 -2.96
C ARG A 411 20.77 -15.97 -3.88
N LEU A 412 19.44 -15.92 -3.98
CA LEU A 412 18.67 -15.00 -4.82
C LEU A 412 18.01 -13.88 -4.02
N GLN A 413 17.62 -14.13 -2.78
CA GLN A 413 16.95 -13.16 -1.93
C GLN A 413 17.36 -13.38 -0.48
N GLN A 414 17.81 -12.34 0.20
CA GLN A 414 18.17 -12.37 1.62
C GLN A 414 17.65 -11.13 2.30
N THR A 415 17.23 -11.29 3.54
CA THR A 415 17.02 -10.20 4.49
C THR A 415 18.12 -10.30 5.54
N GLN A 416 18.83 -9.20 5.78
CA GLN A 416 19.92 -9.15 6.76
C GLN A 416 19.82 -7.88 7.60
N VAL A 417 20.08 -8.01 8.90
CA VAL A 417 20.25 -6.88 9.81
C VAL A 417 21.38 -5.99 9.29
N GLY A 418 21.15 -4.69 9.20
CA GLY A 418 22.14 -3.74 8.72
C GLY A 418 21.77 -2.28 8.92
N ARG A 419 22.63 -1.40 8.44
CA ARG A 419 22.44 0.05 8.43
C ARG A 419 22.86 0.63 7.09
N TYR A 420 22.20 1.71 6.70
CA TYR A 420 22.66 2.55 5.61
C TYR A 420 23.90 3.33 6.06
N VAL A 421 24.85 3.50 5.15
CA VAL A 421 26.09 4.22 5.39
C VAL A 421 25.99 5.57 4.68
N TRP A 422 26.09 6.66 5.41
CA TRP A 422 26.10 8.01 4.85
C TRP A 422 27.49 8.41 4.34
N SER A 423 27.57 9.55 3.62
CA SER A 423 28.80 9.97 2.94
C SER A 423 29.94 10.35 3.88
N ASP A 424 29.64 10.70 5.13
CA ASP A 424 30.56 10.93 6.25
C ASP A 424 30.93 9.64 7.02
N GLY A 425 30.33 8.51 6.60
CA GLY A 425 30.59 7.17 7.07
C GLY A 425 29.74 6.74 8.28
N THR A 426 28.83 7.57 8.77
CA THR A 426 27.93 7.19 9.88
C THR A 426 26.89 6.15 9.46
N LEU A 427 26.34 5.43 10.44
CA LEU A 427 25.39 4.33 10.24
C LEU A 427 23.98 4.73 10.68
N HIS A 428 22.99 4.58 9.79
CA HIS A 428 21.61 5.04 10.01
C HIS A 428 20.56 4.02 9.57
N ARG A 429 19.35 4.12 10.13
CA ARG A 429 18.20 3.31 9.70
C ARG A 429 17.64 3.77 8.36
N SER A 430 17.70 5.07 8.07
CA SER A 430 17.18 5.64 6.82
C SER A 430 18.32 6.04 5.87
N PRO A 431 18.13 5.83 4.56
CA PRO A 431 19.10 6.21 3.55
C PRO A 431 19.04 7.70 3.18
N VAL A 432 17.99 8.43 3.56
CA VAL A 432 17.74 9.81 3.09
C VAL A 432 17.86 10.87 4.19
N GLY A 433 17.84 10.46 5.46
CA GLY A 433 17.96 11.35 6.61
C GLY A 433 17.56 10.66 7.89
N ASP A 434 17.83 11.27 9.03
CA ASP A 434 17.61 10.68 10.35
C ASP A 434 16.84 11.63 11.26
N GLY A 435 16.25 11.09 12.33
CA GLY A 435 15.33 11.82 13.19
C GLY A 435 13.90 11.85 12.66
N ARG A 436 13.00 12.45 13.44
CA ARG A 436 11.56 12.45 13.20
C ARG A 436 11.14 13.63 12.32
N LEU A 437 10.53 13.33 11.17
CA LEU A 437 9.65 14.26 10.43
C LEU A 437 8.30 14.27 11.16
N GLY A 438 8.25 14.99 12.29
CA GLY A 438 7.09 15.04 13.17
C GLY A 438 6.08 16.12 12.75
N CYS A 439 4.98 16.20 13.50
CA CYS A 439 3.89 17.16 13.27
C CYS A 439 3.96 18.38 14.20
N ASP A 440 4.83 18.34 15.22
CA ASP A 440 5.09 19.44 16.14
C ASP A 440 6.41 20.18 15.83
N ALA A 441 6.62 21.34 16.46
CA ALA A 441 7.80 22.19 16.27
C ALA A 441 9.11 21.60 16.82
N SER A 442 9.09 20.36 17.35
CA SER A 442 10.26 19.63 17.85
C SER A 442 10.83 18.63 16.83
N SER A 443 10.35 18.67 15.57
CA SER A 443 10.90 17.88 14.47
C SER A 443 12.43 18.06 14.37
N SER A 444 13.15 16.94 14.27
CA SER A 444 14.62 16.88 14.31
C SER A 444 15.17 16.14 13.10
N PHE A 445 14.49 16.26 11.96
CA PHE A 445 14.93 15.61 10.74
C PHE A 445 16.23 16.24 10.23
N THR A 446 17.25 15.40 10.09
CA THR A 446 18.54 15.76 9.52
C THR A 446 18.70 15.04 8.20
N PRO A 447 18.63 15.73 7.06
CA PRO A 447 18.88 15.13 5.75
C PRO A 447 20.26 14.48 5.69
N ALA A 448 20.34 13.33 5.02
CA ALA A 448 21.62 12.66 4.82
C ALA A 448 22.55 13.54 3.95
N PRO A 449 23.85 13.65 4.31
CA PRO A 449 24.80 14.45 3.56
C PRO A 449 24.98 13.93 2.13
N ASP A 450 25.35 14.84 1.22
CA ASP A 450 25.63 14.56 -0.19
C ASP A 450 24.51 13.80 -0.94
N GLY A 451 23.26 14.07 -0.58
CA GLY A 451 22.07 13.55 -1.25
C GLY A 451 21.77 12.07 -0.95
N GLY A 452 22.15 11.57 0.24
CA GLY A 452 21.75 10.24 0.70
C GLY A 452 22.89 9.26 0.93
N ALA A 453 22.53 8.07 1.41
CA ALA A 453 23.45 6.98 1.69
C ALA A 453 24.35 6.65 0.48
N ILE A 454 25.58 6.24 0.78
CA ILE A 454 26.57 5.77 -0.21
C ILE A 454 26.60 4.25 -0.32
N GLY A 455 25.94 3.54 0.60
CA GLY A 455 25.96 2.09 0.67
C GLY A 455 25.27 1.54 1.91
N ILE A 456 25.51 0.27 2.19
CA ILE A 456 24.97 -0.45 3.36
C ILE A 456 26.08 -1.21 4.06
N TRP A 457 25.96 -1.39 5.37
CA TRP A 457 26.73 -2.35 6.15
C TRP A 457 25.77 -3.36 6.77
N VAL A 458 25.87 -4.62 6.32
CA VAL A 458 25.02 -5.73 6.80
C VAL A 458 25.82 -6.68 7.69
N LEU A 459 25.15 -7.23 8.69
CA LEU A 459 25.70 -8.11 9.69
C LEU A 459 25.43 -9.58 9.34
N PRO A 460 26.27 -10.52 9.83
CA PRO A 460 25.96 -11.94 9.72
C PRO A 460 24.66 -12.29 10.48
N PRO A 461 23.97 -13.38 10.10
CA PRO A 461 22.76 -13.82 10.80
C PRO A 461 22.99 -13.96 12.32
N GLY A 462 22.07 -13.40 13.11
CA GLY A 462 22.12 -13.44 14.58
C GLY A 462 23.07 -12.44 15.23
N ILE A 463 23.76 -11.59 14.46
CA ILE A 463 24.65 -10.55 14.99
C ILE A 463 23.99 -9.18 14.88
N THR A 464 24.00 -8.42 15.98
CA THR A 464 23.45 -7.05 16.08
C THR A 464 24.49 -6.00 16.49
N GLU A 465 25.77 -6.37 16.57
CA GLU A 465 26.86 -5.47 16.96
C GLU A 465 27.77 -5.15 15.76
N PHE A 466 27.91 -3.87 15.43
CA PHE A 466 28.87 -3.39 14.43
C PHE A 466 30.28 -3.30 15.03
N ARG A 467 31.21 -4.09 14.47
CA ARG A 467 32.64 -4.08 14.86
C ARG A 467 33.54 -4.18 13.63
N ALA A 468 34.76 -3.69 13.77
CA ALA A 468 35.77 -3.86 12.73
C ALA A 468 35.93 -5.35 12.36
N GLY A 469 35.85 -5.65 11.07
CA GLY A 469 35.95 -7.03 10.54
C GLY A 469 34.66 -7.87 10.64
N VAL A 470 33.57 -7.36 11.22
CA VAL A 470 32.28 -8.06 11.30
C VAL A 470 31.34 -7.56 10.20
N GLY A 471 30.67 -8.50 9.51
CA GLY A 471 29.71 -8.17 8.46
C GLY A 471 30.37 -7.73 7.15
N ARG A 472 29.59 -7.05 6.31
CA ARG A 472 30.03 -6.64 4.98
C ARG A 472 29.50 -5.27 4.58
N VAL A 473 30.41 -4.42 4.11
CA VAL A 473 30.08 -3.11 3.53
C VAL A 473 29.92 -3.23 2.02
N TYR A 474 28.78 -2.80 1.50
CA TYR A 474 28.48 -2.68 0.08
C TYR A 474 28.37 -1.21 -0.29
N ARG A 475 29.29 -0.73 -1.14
CA ARG A 475 29.32 0.67 -1.62
C ARG A 475 28.62 0.77 -2.97
N VAL A 476 27.49 1.47 -2.98
CA VAL A 476 26.69 1.72 -4.18
C VAL A 476 27.18 2.98 -4.89
N ARG A 477 27.49 4.03 -4.12
CA ARG A 477 28.03 5.31 -4.62
C ARG A 477 29.50 5.45 -4.25
N THR A 478 30.23 6.19 -5.07
CA THR A 478 31.63 6.57 -4.86
C THR A 478 31.72 7.71 -3.85
N SER A 479 32.60 7.57 -2.86
CA SER A 479 32.81 8.57 -1.81
C SER A 479 34.26 8.55 -1.31
N ALA A 480 34.55 9.36 -0.29
CA ALA A 480 35.82 9.33 0.43
C ALA A 480 36.15 7.94 1.02
N PHE A 481 35.13 7.11 1.29
CA PHE A 481 35.29 5.76 1.84
C PHE A 481 35.56 4.70 0.76
N GLY A 482 35.64 5.08 -0.51
CA GLY A 482 36.04 4.20 -1.62
C GLY A 482 35.10 4.26 -2.83
N ARG A 483 35.47 3.50 -3.86
CA ARG A 483 34.74 3.48 -5.14
C ARG A 483 33.43 2.68 -5.05
N GLY A 484 32.36 3.24 -5.60
CA GLY A 484 31.10 2.56 -5.85
C GLY A 484 31.27 1.41 -6.85
N ARG A 485 30.39 0.41 -6.77
CA ARG A 485 30.44 -0.76 -7.66
C ARG A 485 29.29 -0.69 -8.66
N ARG A 486 29.62 -0.58 -9.95
CA ARG A 486 28.66 -0.59 -11.07
C ARG A 486 27.68 -1.77 -11.11
N SER A 487 28.04 -2.89 -10.48
CA SER A 487 27.19 -4.08 -10.38
C SER A 487 26.12 -3.97 -9.28
N LEU A 488 26.18 -2.95 -8.43
CA LEU A 488 25.26 -2.70 -7.34
C LEU A 488 24.29 -1.59 -7.72
N ARG A 489 23.04 -1.70 -7.27
CA ARG A 489 22.02 -0.66 -7.37
C ARG A 489 21.19 -0.65 -6.10
N TRP A 490 20.62 0.49 -5.77
CA TRP A 490 19.56 0.56 -4.76
C TRP A 490 18.36 -0.27 -5.21
N MET A 491 17.58 -0.73 -4.24
CA MET A 491 16.40 -1.56 -4.44
C MET A 491 15.21 -0.92 -3.74
N ASP A 492 14.09 -0.77 -4.44
CA ASP A 492 12.85 -0.20 -3.89
C ASP A 492 12.04 -1.19 -3.04
N VAL A 493 10.94 -0.69 -2.44
CA VAL A 493 9.96 -1.46 -1.65
C VAL A 493 9.38 -2.67 -2.40
N ARG A 494 9.29 -2.61 -3.73
CA ARG A 494 8.81 -3.70 -4.58
C ARG A 494 9.92 -4.66 -5.04
N GLY A 495 11.16 -4.45 -4.61
CA GLY A 495 12.29 -5.33 -4.89
C GLY A 495 12.86 -5.16 -6.30
N ARG A 496 12.73 -3.97 -6.88
CA ARG A 496 13.25 -3.59 -8.20
C ARG A 496 14.42 -2.63 -8.07
N PRO A 497 15.34 -2.62 -9.05
CA PRO A 497 16.45 -1.67 -9.05
C PRO A 497 15.92 -0.24 -9.21
N GLN A 498 16.37 0.67 -8.36
CA GLN A 498 16.14 2.11 -8.48
C GLN A 498 17.23 2.75 -9.35
N GLY A 499 16.81 3.64 -10.25
CA GLY A 499 17.72 4.46 -11.05
C GLY A 499 18.84 3.71 -11.78
N VAL A 500 19.91 4.43 -12.06
CA VAL A 500 21.20 3.90 -12.54
C VAL A 500 22.19 3.70 -11.40
N ALA A 501 23.34 3.08 -11.71
CA ALA A 501 24.40 2.94 -10.71
C ALA A 501 24.91 4.34 -10.32
N GLU A 502 25.18 4.53 -9.03
CA GLU A 502 25.61 5.79 -8.39
C GLU A 502 24.48 6.80 -8.10
N ASP A 503 23.22 6.51 -8.46
CA ASP A 503 22.09 7.37 -8.08
C ASP A 503 21.87 7.40 -6.56
N ALA A 504 21.22 8.47 -6.10
CA ALA A 504 20.80 8.64 -4.72
C ALA A 504 19.79 7.55 -4.32
N ALA A 505 19.84 7.16 -3.04
CA ALA A 505 18.77 6.40 -2.43
C ALA A 505 17.56 7.32 -2.16
N THR A 506 16.38 6.73 -2.00
CA THR A 506 15.13 7.45 -1.78
C THR A 506 14.38 6.89 -0.57
N THR A 507 13.27 7.52 -0.19
CA THR A 507 12.31 7.02 0.81
C THR A 507 11.78 5.62 0.47
N GLN A 508 11.79 5.25 -0.81
CA GLN A 508 11.40 3.94 -1.31
C GLN A 508 12.49 2.86 -1.15
N THR A 509 13.74 3.22 -0.81
CA THR A 509 14.84 2.24 -0.75
C THR A 509 14.66 1.26 0.42
N ARG A 510 14.86 -0.04 0.16
CA ARG A 510 14.82 -1.12 1.18
C ARG A 510 16.02 -2.06 1.16
N GLY A 511 17.03 -1.73 0.36
CA GLY A 511 18.27 -2.49 0.27
C GLY A 511 18.96 -2.34 -1.08
N ILE A 512 19.62 -3.39 -1.55
CA ILE A 512 20.38 -3.36 -2.81
C ILE A 512 20.17 -4.59 -3.70
N MET A 513 20.31 -4.36 -5.01
CA MET A 513 20.45 -5.39 -6.02
C MET A 513 21.92 -5.78 -6.18
N LEU A 514 22.26 -7.05 -5.94
CA LEU A 514 23.59 -7.63 -6.16
C LEU A 514 23.71 -8.22 -7.58
N GLY A 515 23.82 -7.35 -8.58
CA GLY A 515 23.70 -7.68 -9.99
C GLY A 515 22.23 -7.73 -10.44
N ALA A 516 21.93 -8.42 -11.55
CA ALA A 516 20.61 -8.30 -12.18
C ALA A 516 19.46 -9.08 -11.49
N ARG A 517 19.75 -10.00 -10.57
CA ARG A 517 18.75 -10.96 -10.05
C ARG A 517 18.76 -11.19 -8.54
N ARG A 518 19.78 -10.72 -7.83
CA ARG A 518 19.94 -11.02 -6.41
C ARG A 518 19.53 -9.83 -5.58
N ARG A 519 18.64 -10.04 -4.62
CA ARG A 519 18.12 -9.03 -3.70
C ARG A 519 18.75 -9.21 -2.33
N LEU A 520 19.20 -8.10 -1.76
CA LEU A 520 19.59 -8.02 -0.36
C LEU A 520 18.75 -6.93 0.29
N TRP A 521 17.72 -7.35 1.01
CA TRP A 521 16.90 -6.51 1.88
C TRP A 521 17.69 -6.19 3.14
N VAL A 522 17.66 -4.93 3.54
CA VAL A 522 18.32 -4.47 4.76
C VAL A 522 17.26 -4.30 5.82
N ASP A 523 17.27 -5.20 6.78
CA ASP A 523 16.48 -5.06 7.99
C ASP A 523 17.21 -4.08 8.92
N VAL A 524 16.60 -2.93 9.15
CA VAL A 524 17.18 -1.92 10.04
C VAL A 524 16.76 -2.13 11.49
N PHE A 525 16.07 -3.24 11.77
CA PHE A 525 15.74 -3.75 13.09
C PHE A 525 16.44 -5.10 13.35
N PRO A 526 16.69 -5.46 14.62
CA PRO A 526 16.44 -4.70 15.84
C PRO A 526 17.46 -3.55 16.04
N GLU A 527 17.47 -2.97 17.23
CA GLU A 527 18.55 -2.07 17.65
C GLU A 527 19.92 -2.73 17.57
N THR A 528 20.89 -1.94 17.13
CA THR A 528 22.28 -2.38 16.96
C THR A 528 23.21 -1.63 17.89
N THR A 529 24.26 -2.30 18.32
CA THR A 529 25.30 -1.73 19.19
C THR A 529 26.65 -1.64 18.48
N GLY A 530 27.65 -1.06 19.15
CA GLY A 530 29.02 -1.00 18.65
C GLY A 530 29.31 0.27 17.86
N LEU A 531 30.01 0.15 16.73
CA LEU A 531 30.43 1.27 15.91
C LEU A 531 29.23 2.02 15.31
N ALA A 532 29.19 3.33 15.50
CA ALA A 532 28.21 4.23 14.85
C ALA A 532 28.68 4.74 13.48
N ARG A 533 29.86 4.32 13.02
CA ARG A 533 30.47 4.72 11.75
C ARG A 533 31.36 3.63 11.18
N LEU A 534 31.68 3.72 9.88
CA LEU A 534 32.70 2.89 9.26
C LEU A 534 34.05 3.01 10.00
N PRO A 535 34.75 1.88 10.23
CA PRO A 535 36.04 1.84 10.90
C PRO A 535 37.19 2.40 10.05
#